data_AF-A0A6M0CCL7-F1
#
_entry.id   AF-A0A6M0CCL7-F1
#
_cell.length_a   1.000
_cell.length_b   1.000
_cell.length_c   1.000
_cell.angle_alpha   90.00
_cell.angle_beta   90.00
_cell.angle_gamma   90.00
#
_symmetry.space_group_name_H-M   'P 1'
#
loop_
_entity.id
_entity.type
_entity.pdbx_description
1 polymer ?
#
loop_
_entity_poly.entity_id
_entity_poly.type
_entity_poly.pdbx_seq_one_letter_code
_entity_poly.pdbx_strand_id
1 'polypeptide(L)' 'MTTATPVQAFGEVKDNPVGLEKEVTTPVCEGMNAALASFQALYLQYEKHHFVVEGSDFYQLHEFFQESYDD' A
#
# COMPACT_ATOMS: atom_id res chain seq x y z
N MET A 1 -2.55 33.60 -1.35
CA MET A 1 -2.27 32.31 -0.69
C MET A 1 -0.79 32.02 -0.87
N THR A 2 -0.02 31.96 0.22
CA THR A 2 1.38 31.53 0.17
C THR A 2 1.40 30.01 0.05
N THR A 3 1.74 29.50 -1.13
CA THR A 3 2.00 28.06 -1.31
C THR A 3 3.33 27.74 -0.61
N ALA A 4 3.27 27.00 0.48
CA ALA A 4 4.47 26.49 1.14
C ALA A 4 5.21 25.53 0.20
N THR A 5 6.53 25.69 0.08
CA THR A 5 7.38 24.79 -0.70
C THR A 5 7.43 23.42 -0.01
N PRO A 6 7.21 22.30 -0.72
CA PRO A 6 7.29 20.97 -0.13
C PRO A 6 8.71 20.68 0.34
N VAL A 7 8.85 20.04 1.50
CA VAL A 7 10.15 19.62 2.03
C VAL A 7 10.79 18.58 1.11
N GLN A 8 10.00 17.71 0.47
CA GLN A 8 10.44 16.69 -0.48
C GLN A 8 9.35 16.47 -1.52
N ALA A 9 9.72 16.38 -2.80
CA ALA A 9 8.78 16.13 -3.88
C ALA A 9 8.43 14.64 -3.99
N PHE A 10 7.23 14.33 -4.49
CA PHE A 10 6.90 12.94 -4.86
C PHE A 10 7.85 12.46 -5.97
N GLY A 11 8.34 11.23 -5.84
CA GLY A 11 9.34 10.65 -6.73
C GLY A 11 10.80 11.06 -6.43
N GLU A 12 11.04 11.96 -5.49
CA GLU A 12 12.40 12.29 -5.04
C GLU A 12 12.84 11.33 -3.93
N VAL A 13 14.03 10.73 -4.08
CA VAL A 13 14.69 9.94 -3.02
C VAL A 13 15.87 10.71 -2.44
N LYS A 14 15.84 10.95 -1.12
CA LYS A 14 16.88 11.65 -0.36
C LYS A 14 17.87 10.69 0.28
N ASP A 15 18.94 11.25 0.85
CA ASP A 15 19.90 10.49 1.63
C ASP A 15 19.21 9.86 2.84
N ASN A 16 19.58 8.62 3.15
CA ASN A 16 19.00 7.84 4.24
C ASN A 16 20.04 7.67 5.38
N PRO A 17 19.59 7.51 6.64
CA PRO A 17 20.50 7.38 7.78
C PRO A 17 21.13 5.98 7.91
N VAL A 18 20.82 5.04 7.01
CA VAL A 18 21.31 3.66 7.05
C VAL A 18 22.46 3.40 6.08
N GLY A 19 22.99 4.45 5.44
CA GLY A 19 24.22 4.38 4.63
C GLY A 19 24.07 3.71 3.27
N LEU A 20 22.84 3.52 2.78
CA LEU A 20 22.60 2.96 1.45
C LEU A 20 22.72 4.05 0.37
N GLU A 21 23.37 3.73 -0.73
CA GLU A 21 23.53 4.66 -1.85
C GLU A 21 22.22 4.88 -2.61
N LYS A 22 22.07 6.05 -3.26
CA LYS A 22 20.86 6.38 -4.04
C LYS A 22 20.59 5.45 -5.22
N GLU A 23 21.64 4.85 -5.79
CA GLU A 23 21.50 3.85 -6.84
C GLU A 23 20.77 2.59 -6.35
N VAL A 24 20.87 2.29 -5.05
CA VAL A 24 20.12 1.21 -4.40
C VAL A 24 18.75 1.70 -3.96
N THR A 25 18.66 2.83 -3.25
CA THR A 25 17.40 3.24 -2.63
C THR A 25 16.38 3.76 -3.63
N THR A 26 16.79 4.34 -4.76
CA THR A 26 15.85 4.82 -5.80
C THR A 26 14.95 3.69 -6.32
N PRO A 27 15.48 2.61 -6.93
CA PRO A 27 14.64 1.52 -7.43
C PRO A 27 13.91 0.78 -6.31
N VAL A 28 14.48 0.70 -5.10
CA VAL A 28 13.80 0.11 -3.94
C VAL A 28 12.58 0.93 -3.55
N CYS A 29 12.70 2.24 -3.39
CA CYS A 29 11.58 3.11 -3.04
C CYS A 29 10.51 3.14 -4.15
N GLU A 30 10.90 3.13 -5.42
CA GLU A 30 9.97 3.01 -6.55
C GLU A 30 9.19 1.68 -6.52
N GLY A 31 9.90 0.56 -6.34
CA GLY A 31 9.27 -0.76 -6.21
C GLY A 31 8.37 -0.88 -4.99
N MET A 32 8.79 -0.33 -3.85
CA MET A 32 7.96 -0.28 -2.63
C MET A 32 6.72 0.58 -2.80
N ASN A 33 6.80 1.71 -3.51
CA ASN A 33 5.61 2.51 -3.83
C ASN A 33 4.62 1.76 -4.72
N ALA A 34 5.12 1.00 -5.70
CA ALA A 34 4.26 0.15 -6.54
C ALA A 34 3.62 -0.98 -5.72
N ALA A 35 4.38 -1.64 -4.83
CA ALA A 35 3.86 -2.66 -3.94
C ALA A 35 2.81 -2.08 -2.97
N LEU A 36 3.08 -0.91 -2.37
CA LEU A 36 2.14 -0.20 -1.51
C LEU A 36 0.83 0.09 -2.23
N ALA A 37 0.89 0.67 -3.43
CA ALA A 37 -0.31 0.94 -4.22
C ALA A 37 -1.09 -0.35 -4.56
N SER A 38 -0.37 -1.43 -4.86
CA SER A 38 -0.96 -2.73 -5.17
C SER A 38 -1.66 -3.34 -3.94
N PHE A 39 -1.03 -3.27 -2.76
CA PHE A 39 -1.62 -3.75 -1.51
C PHE A 39 -2.80 -2.90 -1.07
N GLN A 40 -2.77 -1.57 -1.27
CA GLN A 40 -3.92 -0.72 -1.02
C GLN A 40 -5.11 -1.09 -1.91
N ALA A 41 -4.86 -1.41 -3.18
CA ALA A 41 -5.90 -1.91 -4.08
C ALA A 41 -6.46 -3.27 -3.62
N LEU A 42 -5.57 -4.19 -3.19
CA LEU A 42 -5.97 -5.51 -2.70
C LEU A 42 -6.76 -5.42 -1.39
N TYR A 43 -6.33 -4.57 -0.46
CA TYR A 43 -7.03 -4.25 0.79
C TYR A 43 -8.48 -3.83 0.51
N LEU A 44 -8.68 -2.80 -0.33
CA LEU A 44 -10.01 -2.33 -0.71
C LEU A 44 -10.83 -3.42 -1.43
N GLN A 45 -10.17 -4.29 -2.19
CA GLN A 45 -10.83 -5.39 -2.88
C GLN A 45 -11.32 -6.47 -1.91
N TYR A 46 -10.51 -6.87 -0.92
CA TYR A 46 -10.93 -7.83 0.10
C TYR A 46 -11.95 -7.23 1.06
N GLU A 47 -11.82 -5.96 1.43
CA GLU A 47 -12.84 -5.24 2.19
C GLU A 47 -14.18 -5.24 1.44
N LYS A 48 -14.16 -4.94 0.13
CA LYS A 48 -15.35 -5.08 -0.72
C LYS A 48 -15.88 -6.51 -0.70
N HIS A 49 -15.04 -7.53 -0.87
CA HIS A 49 -15.50 -8.92 -0.86
C HIS A 49 -16.12 -9.32 0.48
N HIS A 50 -15.54 -8.89 1.59
CA HIS A 50 -16.09 -9.06 2.93
C HIS A 50 -17.51 -8.48 3.03
N PHE A 51 -17.75 -7.28 2.46
CA PHE A 51 -19.08 -6.66 2.47
C PHE A 51 -20.12 -7.35 1.58
N VAL A 52 -19.72 -7.92 0.44
CA VAL A 52 -20.67 -8.32 -0.61
C VAL A 52 -20.73 -9.83 -0.87
N VAL A 53 -19.88 -10.65 -0.24
CA VAL A 53 -19.92 -12.10 -0.43
C VAL A 53 -21.23 -12.71 0.06
N GLU A 54 -21.78 -13.64 -0.71
CA GLU A 54 -23.05 -14.30 -0.46
C GLU A 54 -22.99 -15.79 -0.85
N GLY A 55 -24.03 -16.56 -0.53
CA GLY A 55 -24.13 -17.99 -0.85
C GLY A 55 -24.08 -18.92 0.36
N SER A 56 -24.04 -20.23 0.12
CA SER A 56 -24.07 -21.26 1.17
C SER A 56 -22.90 -21.15 2.15
N ASP A 57 -21.76 -20.69 1.68
CA ASP A 57 -20.50 -20.63 2.42
C ASP A 57 -20.12 -19.19 2.81
N PHE A 58 -21.07 -18.23 2.75
CA PHE A 58 -20.77 -16.81 2.93
C PHE A 58 -20.04 -16.52 4.24
N TYR A 59 -20.40 -17.17 5.34
CA TYR A 59 -19.85 -16.84 6.65
C TYR A 59 -18.35 -17.16 6.74
N GLN A 60 -17.92 -18.31 6.21
CA GLN A 60 -16.50 -18.68 6.19
C GLN A 60 -15.69 -17.72 5.29
N LEU A 61 -16.25 -17.35 4.14
CA LEU A 61 -15.60 -16.42 3.22
C LEU A 61 -15.56 -14.99 3.76
N HIS A 62 -16.61 -14.55 4.46
CA HIS A 62 -16.71 -13.24 5.10
C HIS A 62 -15.61 -13.05 6.13
N GLU A 63 -15.43 -14.01 7.04
CA GLU A 63 -14.34 -13.99 8.03
C GLU A 63 -12.98 -14.07 7.34
N PHE A 64 -12.81 -14.96 6.36
CA PHE A 64 -11.55 -15.07 5.60
C PHE A 64 -11.14 -13.76 4.93
N PHE A 65 -12.08 -13.05 4.30
CA PHE A 65 -11.78 -11.77 3.67
C PHE A 65 -11.43 -10.69 4.69
N GLN A 66 -12.06 -10.69 5.87
CA GLN A 66 -11.71 -9.79 6.97
C GLN A 66 -10.28 -10.03 7.45
N GLU A 67 -9.98 -11.27 7.83
CA GLU A 67 -8.64 -11.67 8.28
C GLU A 67 -7.59 -11.29 7.23
N SER A 68 -7.89 -11.51 5.94
CA SER A 68 -6.95 -11.25 4.85
C SER A 68 -6.65 -9.77 4.56
N TYR A 69 -7.54 -8.84 4.91
CA TYR A 69 -7.28 -7.41 4.70
C TYR A 69 -6.75 -6.71 5.95
N ASP A 70 -6.89 -7.33 7.14
CA ASP A 70 -6.36 -6.83 8.40
C ASP A 70 -4.86 -7.19 8.58
N ASP A 71 -4.37 -8.20 7.87
CA ASP A 71 -2.96 -8.66 7.82
C ASP A 71 -2.05 -7.80 6.90
#